data_AF-A0A6N2M838-F1
#
_entry.id   AF-A0A6N2M838-F1
#
_cell.length_a   1.000
_cell.length_b   1.000
_cell.length_c   1.000
_cell.angle_alpha   90.00
_cell.angle_beta   90.00
_cell.angle_gamma   90.00
#
_symmetry.space_group_name_H-M   'P 1'
#
loop_
_entity.id
_entity.type
_entity.pdbx_description
1 polymer ?
#
loop_
_entity_poly.entity_id
_entity_poly.type
_entity_poly.pdbx_seq_one_letter_code
_entity_poly.pdbx_strand_id
1 'polypeptide(L)'
;MICSLKHSNGNKVERKIPFTDKHREELQSRIVVVENLPDDHSHQNVQKIFSVVGSAKTIRICHPQESNSSRSKNDFFVTNKLHALVELETRVIAEKAVCQCNCGNLFFSLQ
;
A
#
# COMPACT_ATOMS: atom_id res chain seq x y z
N MET A 1 12.12 2.26 -13.53
CA MET A 1 10.93 1.39 -13.73
C MET A 1 9.79 2.30 -14.17
N ILE A 2 9.43 2.31 -15.46
CA ILE A 2 8.35 3.17 -15.96
C ILE A 2 7.05 2.38 -15.82
N CYS A 3 6.16 2.79 -14.92
CA CYS A 3 4.85 2.15 -14.75
C CYS A 3 4.02 2.39 -16.03
N SER A 4 4.04 1.44 -16.96
CA SER A 4 3.16 1.46 -18.13
C SER A 4 1.82 0.85 -17.73
N LEU A 5 0.82 1.69 -17.46
CA LEU A 5 -0.57 1.24 -17.41
C LEU A 5 -1.05 1.03 -18.85
N LYS A 6 -1.14 -0.22 -19.30
CA LYS A 6 -1.83 -0.55 -20.55
C LYS A 6 -3.34 -0.50 -20.31
N HIS A 7 -4.01 0.47 -20.92
CA HIS A 7 -5.46 0.46 -21.06
C HIS A 7 -5.84 -0.42 -22.27
N SER A 8 -6.93 -1.18 -22.19
CA SER A 8 -7.33 -2.21 -23.18
C SER A 8 -7.62 -1.68 -24.61
N ASN A 9 -7.51 -0.36 -24.83
CA ASN A 9 -7.83 0.31 -26.10
C ASN A 9 -6.61 1.05 -26.70
N GLY A 10 -5.48 0.37 -26.91
CA GLY A 10 -4.36 0.81 -27.78
C GLY A 10 -3.59 2.09 -27.41
N ASN A 11 -4.13 2.94 -26.54
CA ASN A 11 -3.57 4.24 -26.17
C ASN A 11 -2.64 4.06 -24.98
N LYS A 12 -1.34 4.26 -25.21
CA LYS A 12 -0.29 4.23 -24.18
C LYS A 12 -0.37 5.51 -23.36
N VAL A 13 -0.76 5.40 -22.09
CA VAL A 13 -0.67 6.53 -21.16
C VAL A 13 0.79 6.63 -20.69
N GLU A 14 1.54 7.55 -21.28
CA GLU A 14 2.89 7.90 -20.82
C GLU A 14 2.81 9.10 -19.87
N ARG A 15 3.50 9.01 -18.73
CA ARG A 15 3.61 10.16 -17.81
C ARG A 15 4.49 11.21 -18.48
N LYS A 16 4.03 12.48 -18.54
CA LYS A 16 4.83 13.61 -19.06
C LYS A 16 6.16 13.78 -18.33
N ILE A 17 6.22 13.41 -17.05
CA ILE A 17 7.42 13.48 -16.22
C ILE A 17 7.83 12.04 -15.89
N PRO A 18 9.10 11.65 -16.13
CA PRO A 18 9.58 10.33 -15.77
C PRO A 18 9.43 10.09 -14.27
N PHE A 19 8.98 8.90 -13.91
CA PHE A 19 8.93 8.47 -12.52
C PHE A 19 10.36 8.19 -12.04
N THR A 20 10.93 9.14 -11.30
CA THR A 20 12.29 9.07 -10.75
C THR A 20 12.32 8.36 -9.41
N ASP A 21 13.52 7.97 -8.95
CA ASP A 21 13.70 7.30 -7.66
C ASP A 21 13.19 8.15 -6.48
N LYS A 22 13.43 9.47 -6.52
CA LYS A 22 12.87 10.41 -5.55
C LYS A 22 11.34 10.34 -5.45
N HIS A 23 10.65 10.20 -6.59
CA HIS A 23 9.19 10.06 -6.56
C HIS A 23 8.74 8.73 -5.96
N ARG A 24 9.55 7.68 -6.13
CA ARG A 24 9.32 6.39 -5.45
C ARG A 24 9.49 6.54 -3.94
N GLU A 25 10.62 7.07 -3.48
CA GLU A 25 10.92 7.27 -2.06
C GLU A 25 9.85 8.15 -1.37
N GLU A 26 9.41 9.21 -2.04
CA GLU A 26 8.37 10.12 -1.53
C GLU A 26 7.00 9.43 -1.42
N LEU A 27 6.65 8.57 -2.38
CA LEU A 27 5.44 7.76 -2.31
C LEU A 27 5.54 6.68 -1.23
N GLN A 28 6.67 5.98 -1.13
CA GLN A 28 6.92 4.95 -0.12
C GLN A 28 6.82 5.53 1.30
N SER A 29 7.35 6.74 1.50
CA SER A 29 7.24 7.49 2.76
C SER A 29 5.81 7.85 3.17
N ARG A 30 4.82 7.72 2.27
CA ARG A 30 3.39 7.93 2.56
C ARG A 30 2.60 6.62 2.64
N ILE A 31 3.22 5.49 2.31
CA ILE A 31 2.58 4.18 2.30
C ILE A 31 2.83 3.51 3.64
N VAL A 32 1.74 3.06 4.25
CA VAL A 32 1.74 2.22 5.44
C VAL A 32 1.33 0.82 5.05
N VAL A 33 2.17 -0.15 5.35
CA VAL A 33 1.86 -1.57 5.29
C VAL A 33 1.10 -1.95 6.55
N VAL A 34 -0.04 -2.59 6.40
CA VAL A 34 -0.88 -3.11 7.48
C VAL A 34 -0.93 -4.62 7.38
N GLU A 35 -0.35 -5.29 8.35
CA GLU A 35 -0.39 -6.75 8.49
C GLU A 35 -1.36 -7.17 9.60
N ASN A 36 -1.79 -8.44 9.57
CA ASN A 36 -2.78 -9.03 10.48
C ASN A 36 -4.17 -8.38 10.41
N LEU A 37 -4.59 -7.96 9.21
CA LEU A 37 -5.93 -7.41 9.00
C LEU A 37 -7.01 -8.35 9.55
N PRO A 38 -8.09 -7.80 10.13
CA PRO A 38 -9.23 -8.61 10.55
C PRO A 38 -9.83 -9.36 9.34
N ASP A 39 -10.55 -10.45 9.61
CA ASP A 39 -11.24 -11.23 8.57
C ASP A 39 -12.12 -10.35 7.68
N ASP A 40 -12.78 -9.34 8.26
CA ASP A 40 -13.40 -8.24 7.53
C ASP A 40 -12.35 -7.23 7.06
N HIS A 41 -11.67 -7.57 5.98
CA HIS A 41 -10.69 -6.73 5.32
C HIS A 41 -11.35 -5.75 4.34
N SER A 42 -12.65 -5.42 4.48
CA SER A 42 -13.32 -4.52 3.56
C SER A 42 -12.63 -3.15 3.48
N HIS A 43 -12.68 -2.50 2.31
CA HIS A 43 -12.13 -1.14 2.14
C HIS A 43 -12.69 -0.18 3.20
N GLN A 44 -13.97 -0.33 3.56
CA GLN A 44 -14.61 0.50 4.58
C GLN A 44 -13.98 0.27 5.96
N ASN A 45 -13.68 -0.97 6.34
CA ASN A 45 -13.06 -1.27 7.62
C ASN A 45 -11.62 -0.74 7.69
N VAL A 46 -10.82 -0.96 6.64
CA VAL A 46 -9.47 -0.38 6.54
C VAL A 46 -9.54 1.14 6.64
N GLN A 47 -10.42 1.79 5.87
CA GLN A 47 -10.60 3.23 5.94
C GLN A 47 -11.00 3.70 7.35
N LYS A 48 -11.86 2.94 8.04
CA LYS A 48 -12.28 3.25 9.41
C LYS A 48 -11.12 3.19 10.40
N ILE A 49 -10.21 2.22 10.26
CA ILE A 49 -8.99 2.12 11.09
C ILE A 49 -8.14 3.39 10.94
N PHE A 50 -7.93 3.84 9.70
CA PHE A 50 -7.13 5.03 9.43
C PHE A 50 -7.85 6.34 9.75
N SER A 51 -9.19 6.35 9.80
CA SER A 51 -9.98 7.56 10.07
C SER A 51 -9.60 8.29 11.37
N VAL A 52 -8.95 7.61 12.32
CA VAL A 52 -8.44 8.20 13.57
C VAL A 52 -7.22 9.10 13.35
N VAL A 53 -6.37 8.75 12.39
CA VAL A 53 -5.10 9.44 12.11
C VAL A 53 -5.19 10.33 10.87
N GLY A 54 -6.06 9.98 9.91
CA GLY A 54 -6.39 10.81 8.75
C GLY A 54 -7.11 10.02 7.64
N SER A 55 -7.35 10.68 6.51
CA SER A 55 -7.97 10.03 5.35
C SER A 55 -6.94 9.25 4.54
N ALA A 56 -7.25 7.98 4.27
CA ALA A 56 -6.53 7.18 3.28
C ALA A 56 -6.83 7.68 1.87
N LYS A 57 -5.78 7.89 1.09
CA LYS A 57 -5.86 8.31 -0.32
C LYS A 57 -6.11 7.11 -1.23
N THR A 58 -5.36 6.04 -0.99
CA THR A 58 -5.45 4.79 -1.75
C THR A 58 -5.34 3.62 -0.78
N ILE A 59 -6.22 2.63 -0.91
CA ILE A 59 -6.15 1.37 -0.16
C ILE A 59 -5.97 0.24 -1.18
N ARG A 60 -4.93 -0.57 -1.00
CA ARG A 60 -4.64 -1.74 -1.83
C ARG A 60 -4.53 -2.95 -0.94
N ILE A 61 -5.48 -3.86 -1.05
CA ILE A 61 -5.47 -5.13 -0.31
C ILE A 61 -4.71 -6.16 -1.12
N CYS A 62 -3.70 -6.74 -0.49
CA CYS A 62 -2.84 -7.75 -1.04
C CYS A 62 -3.20 -9.08 -0.39
N HIS A 63 -3.86 -9.93 -1.18
CA HIS A 63 -4.15 -11.29 -0.78
C HIS A 63 -2.85 -12.11 -0.80
N PRO A 64 -2.67 -13.06 0.14
CA PRO A 64 -1.59 -14.03 0.05
C PRO A 64 -1.69 -14.70 -1.32
N GLN A 65 -0.56 -14.82 -2.01
CA GLN A 65 -0.55 -15.45 -3.31
C GLN A 65 -0.94 -16.92 -3.10
N GLU A 66 -2.15 -17.31 -3.52
CA GLU A 66 -2.50 -18.73 -3.61
C GLU A 66 -1.37 -19.40 -4.41
N SER A 67 -0.78 -20.42 -3.80
CA SER A 67 0.45 -21.09 -4.19
C SER A 67 0.39 -21.66 -5.62
N ASN A 68 0.44 -20.79 -6.63
CA ASN A 68 0.58 -21.12 -8.02
C ASN A 68 1.78 -20.31 -8.55
N SER A 69 2.90 -21.03 -8.50
CA SER A 69 4.15 -20.91 -9.24
C SER A 69 4.29 -19.74 -10.24
N SER A 70 5.48 -19.14 -10.20
CA SER A 70 6.13 -18.33 -11.25
C SER A 70 5.84 -16.82 -11.30
N ARG A 71 6.05 -16.08 -10.21
CA ARG A 71 6.46 -14.66 -10.36
C ARG A 71 7.72 -14.35 -9.56
N SER A 72 8.72 -13.95 -10.34
CA SER A 72 10.09 -13.65 -10.02
C SER A 72 10.24 -12.48 -9.03
N LYS A 73 11.01 -12.74 -7.97
CA LYS A 73 12.05 -11.85 -7.41
C LYS A 73 11.60 -10.37 -7.28
N ASN A 74 10.69 -10.10 -6.34
CA ASN A 74 10.56 -8.76 -5.78
C ASN A 74 11.11 -8.80 -4.36
N ASP A 75 12.10 -7.97 -4.09
CA ASP A 75 12.86 -7.82 -2.85
C ASP A 75 11.97 -7.19 -1.77
N PHE A 76 10.93 -7.91 -1.37
CA PHE A 76 9.97 -7.50 -0.38
C PHE A 76 9.67 -8.72 0.46
N PHE A 77 10.19 -8.73 1.69
CA PHE A 77 9.88 -9.73 2.69
C PHE A 77 8.46 -9.55 3.22
N VAL A 78 7.47 -9.43 2.32
CA VAL A 78 6.09 -9.51 2.75
C VAL A 78 5.83 -10.98 3.03
N THR A 79 5.57 -11.28 4.30
CA THR A 79 5.17 -12.60 4.73
C THR A 79 3.97 -13.06 3.88
N ASN A 80 3.81 -14.36 3.63
CA ASN A 80 2.72 -14.92 2.80
C ASN A 80 1.35 -14.84 3.52
N LYS A 81 1.05 -13.68 4.12
CA LYS A 81 -0.11 -13.35 4.92
C LYS A 81 -0.83 -12.17 4.26
N LEU A 82 -2.14 -12.11 4.46
CA LEU A 82 -2.99 -11.02 3.97
C LEU A 82 -2.55 -9.69 4.59
N HIS A 83 -2.31 -8.69 3.74
CA HIS A 83 -1.87 -7.36 4.14
C HIS A 83 -2.52 -6.27 3.28
N ALA A 84 -2.52 -5.03 3.75
CA ALA A 84 -2.92 -3.87 2.94
C ALA A 84 -1.79 -2.86 2.86
N LEU A 85 -1.73 -2.17 1.72
CA LEU A 85 -0.92 -0.99 1.50
C LEU A 85 -1.85 0.21 1.49
N VAL A 86 -1.66 1.12 2.44
CA VAL A 86 -2.48 2.32 2.60
C VAL A 86 -1.63 3.54 2.34
N GLU A 87 -1.91 4.24 1.25
CA GLU A 87 -1.31 5.53 0.94
C GLU A 87 -2.09 6.62 1.68
N LEU A 88 -1.38 7.44 2.43
CA LEU A 88 -1.94 8.58 3.16
C LEU A 88 -1.58 9.89 2.47
N GLU A 89 -2.34 10.94 2.77
CA GLU A 89 -2.16 12.22 2.09
C GLU A 89 -0.77 12.83 2.37
N THR A 90 -0.22 12.63 3.56
CA THR A 90 1.09 13.16 3.95
C THR A 90 1.90 12.14 4.74
N ARG A 91 3.23 12.27 4.66
CA ARG A 91 4.17 11.45 5.45
C ARG A 91 3.92 11.59 6.95
N VAL A 92 3.58 12.79 7.42
CA VAL A 92 3.30 13.06 8.84
C VAL A 92 2.12 12.21 9.33
N ILE A 93 1.07 12.05 8.51
CA ILE A 93 -0.06 11.19 8.85
C ILE A 93 0.36 9.71 8.84
N ALA A 94 1.23 9.30 7.92
CA ALA A 94 1.76 7.94 7.87
C ALA A 94 2.61 7.58 9.09
N GLU A 95 3.51 8.47 9.51
CA GLU A 95 4.30 8.31 10.74
C GLU A 95 3.38 8.28 11.98
N LYS A 96 2.39 9.18 12.02
CA LYS A 96 1.38 9.18 13.09
C LYS A 96 0.55 7.90 13.09
N ALA A 97 0.21 7.34 11.94
CA ALA A 97 -0.48 6.06 11.84
C ALA A 97 0.33 4.94 12.48
N VAL A 98 1.62 4.82 12.13
CA VAL A 98 2.52 3.80 12.69
C VAL A 98 2.69 3.97 14.21
N CYS A 99 2.79 5.21 14.70
CA CYS A 99 2.98 5.46 16.13
C CYS A 99 1.70 5.43 16.97
N GLN A 100 0.54 5.75 16.39
CA GLN A 100 -0.70 6.04 17.14
C GLN A 100 -1.83 5.04 16.87
N CYS A 101 -1.83 4.29 15.77
CA CYS A 101 -2.82 3.24 15.53
C CYS A 101 -2.49 1.98 16.36
N ASN A 102 -2.82 1.99 17.65
CA ASN A 102 -2.89 0.78 18.47
C ASN A 102 -4.25 0.08 18.30
N CYS A 103 -4.58 -0.33 17.08
CA CYS A 103 -5.80 -1.09 16.80
C CYS A 103 -5.53 -2.61 16.91
N GLY A 104 -5.30 -3.12 18.13
CA GLY A 104 -5.14 -4.56 18.39
C GLY A 104 -3.85 -5.17 17.83
N ASN A 105 -3.94 -6.38 17.26
CA ASN A 105 -2.80 -7.15 16.69
C ASN A 105 -2.30 -6.65 15.32
N LEU A 106 -2.79 -5.49 14.85
CA LEU A 106 -2.40 -4.93 13.57
C LEU A 106 -0.97 -4.39 13.66
N PHE A 107 -0.15 -4.79 12.69
CA PHE A 107 1.22 -4.30 12.59
C PHE A 107 1.30 -3.26 11.47
N PHE A 108 1.73 -2.05 11.80
CA PHE A 108 1.86 -0.94 10.86
C PHE A 108 3.34 -0.67 10.60
N SER A 109 3.76 -0.64 9.33
CA SER A 109 5.14 -0.32 8.95
C SER A 109 5.19 0.64 7.77
N LEU A 110 6.06 1.64 7.83
CA LEU A 110 6.39 2.52 6.71
C LEU A 110 7.27 1.77 5.69
N GLN A 111 7.13 2.12 4.42
CA GLN A 111 7.81 1.47 3.30
C GLN A 111 8.95 2.31 2.75
#